data_AF-A0A6B2EJ34-F1
#
_entry.id   AF-A0A6B2EJ34-F1
#
_cell.length_a   1.000
_cell.length_b   1.000
_cell.length_c   1.000
_cell.angle_alpha   90.00
_cell.angle_beta   90.00
_cell.angle_gamma   90.00
#
_symmetry.space_group_name_H-M   'P 1'
#
loop_
_entity.id
_entity.type
_entity.pdbx_description
1 polymer ?
#
loop_
_entity_poly.entity_id
_entity_poly.type
_entity_poly.pdbx_seq_one_letter_code
_entity_poly.pdbx_strand_id
1 'polypeptide(L)'
;NEAPQVKRRKSNWRVSSVLGNHLREEPQVVRAIVATVKEKRFLSVIMKEITKCLPVLEFGHLKRIRGCDVILGGVGEFPEITDEANVRCYLEEKGLSGALVEKLSEIRQESVPRDTPILRWQFDLASKYWPCKFHPDKHLELLHNNEMFSNHQVNFHISIMEMCLELSDKLTNPAIVVDPRGGQIVTVAWSEIQRHPLCHTPMVAIDNVARSQDGGAWVCEDVTETLKSVR
;
A
#
# COMPACT_ATOMS: atom_id res chain seq x y z
N ASN A 1 -25.98 -5.52 -51.65
CA ASN A 1 -26.21 -6.09 -50.31
C ASN A 1 -25.00 -5.81 -49.44
N GLU A 2 -24.95 -4.62 -48.84
CA GLU A 2 -24.00 -4.31 -47.78
C GLU A 2 -24.43 -5.07 -46.52
N ALA A 3 -23.53 -5.89 -45.99
CA ALA A 3 -23.77 -6.58 -44.73
C ALA A 3 -23.92 -5.54 -43.60
N PRO A 4 -24.87 -5.73 -42.67
CA PRO A 4 -25.04 -4.79 -41.56
C PRO A 4 -23.77 -4.78 -40.69
N GLN A 5 -23.14 -3.61 -40.56
CA GLN A 5 -22.06 -3.41 -39.61
C GLN A 5 -22.58 -3.70 -38.20
N VAL A 6 -22.16 -4.83 -37.62
CA VAL A 6 -22.40 -5.15 -36.23
C VAL A 6 -21.70 -4.08 -35.40
N LYS A 7 -22.47 -3.16 -34.81
CA LYS A 7 -21.93 -2.15 -33.88
C LYS A 7 -21.21 -2.91 -32.77
N ARG A 8 -19.86 -2.86 -32.76
CA ARG A 8 -19.05 -3.39 -31.66
C ARG A 8 -19.59 -2.80 -30.35
N ARG A 9 -20.09 -3.67 -29.49
CA ARG A 9 -20.60 -3.30 -28.17
C ARG A 9 -19.42 -2.76 -27.39
N LYS A 10 -19.43 -1.47 -27.02
CA LYS A 10 -18.36 -0.87 -26.23
C LYS A 10 -18.13 -1.73 -24.98
N SER A 11 -16.90 -2.18 -24.80
CA SER A 11 -16.49 -2.96 -23.65
C SER A 11 -16.69 -2.10 -22.38
N ASN A 12 -17.35 -2.64 -21.36
CA ASN A 12 -17.53 -1.97 -20.06
C ASN A 12 -16.31 -2.22 -19.15
N TRP A 13 -15.12 -2.29 -19.72
CA TRP A 13 -13.91 -2.61 -18.99
C TRP A 13 -13.49 -1.45 -18.09
N ARG A 14 -12.94 -1.81 -16.92
CA ARG A 14 -12.43 -0.86 -15.94
C ARG A 14 -11.00 -1.26 -15.60
N VAL A 15 -10.11 -0.28 -15.59
CA VAL A 15 -8.73 -0.47 -15.10
C VAL A 15 -8.76 -0.36 -13.59
N SER A 16 -8.20 -1.37 -12.91
CA SER A 16 -8.04 -1.37 -11.46
C SER A 16 -6.63 -1.76 -11.07
N SER A 17 -6.18 -1.19 -9.96
CA SER A 17 -4.87 -1.47 -9.39
C SER A 17 -4.89 -2.80 -8.65
N VAL A 18 -3.82 -3.58 -8.84
CA VAL A 18 -3.56 -4.77 -8.01
C VAL A 18 -2.83 -4.30 -6.75
N LEU A 19 -3.51 -4.33 -5.62
CA LEU A 19 -3.00 -3.85 -4.33
C LEU A 19 -2.69 -5.01 -3.40
N GLY A 20 -1.65 -4.85 -2.57
CA GLY A 20 -1.41 -5.73 -1.44
C GLY A 20 -2.47 -5.57 -0.34
N ASN A 21 -2.65 -6.59 0.48
CA ASN A 21 -3.69 -6.62 1.52
C ASN A 21 -3.58 -5.47 2.53
N HIS A 22 -2.36 -5.06 2.88
CA HIS A 22 -2.09 -3.95 3.81
C HIS A 22 -2.65 -2.59 3.35
N LEU A 23 -2.99 -2.43 2.07
CA LEU A 23 -3.65 -1.22 1.53
C LEU A 23 -5.18 -1.32 1.51
N ARG A 24 -5.74 -2.49 1.84
CA ARG A 24 -7.18 -2.78 1.78
C ARG A 24 -7.78 -3.08 3.14
N GLU A 25 -6.96 -3.50 4.10
CA GLU A 25 -7.38 -3.86 5.45
C GLU A 25 -7.51 -2.64 6.35
N GLU A 26 -8.50 -2.69 7.24
CA GLU A 26 -8.67 -1.68 8.28
C GLU A 26 -7.48 -1.69 9.25
N PRO A 27 -7.14 -0.53 9.84
CA PRO A 27 -6.08 -0.45 10.82
C PRO A 27 -6.33 -1.39 12.01
N GLN A 28 -5.35 -2.25 12.30
CA GLN A 28 -5.41 -3.10 13.47
C GLN A 28 -5.21 -2.28 14.75
N VAL A 29 -5.85 -2.70 15.84
CA VAL A 29 -5.76 -2.03 17.15
C VAL A 29 -5.15 -2.96 18.20
N VAL A 30 -4.40 -2.38 19.12
CA VAL A 30 -3.80 -3.05 20.27
C VAL A 30 -4.08 -2.26 21.54
N ARG A 31 -3.86 -2.89 22.70
CA ARG A 31 -4.03 -2.23 23.99
C ARG A 31 -2.73 -1.54 24.41
N ALA A 32 -2.85 -0.30 24.86
CA ALA A 32 -1.78 0.48 25.47
C ALA A 32 -2.20 0.97 26.85
N ILE A 33 -1.21 1.16 27.73
CA ILE A 33 -1.36 1.79 29.03
C ILE A 33 -1.36 3.30 28.84
N VAL A 34 -2.42 3.95 29.30
CA VAL A 34 -2.60 5.40 29.24
C VAL A 34 -2.86 5.93 30.63
N ALA A 35 -2.29 7.09 30.94
CA ALA A 35 -2.61 7.84 32.15
C ALA A 35 -3.07 9.25 31.82
N THR A 36 -4.04 9.75 32.57
CA THR A 36 -4.52 11.14 32.50
C THR A 36 -3.65 12.00 33.39
N VAL A 37 -3.10 13.10 32.85
CA VAL A 37 -2.40 14.11 33.66
C VAL A 37 -3.43 15.04 34.30
N LYS A 38 -3.44 15.11 35.63
CA LYS A 38 -4.41 15.91 36.43
C LYS A 38 -4.48 17.38 36.00
N GLU A 39 -3.34 17.98 35.64
CA GLU A 39 -3.28 19.39 35.20
C GLU A 39 -2.37 19.59 33.98
N LYS A 40 -2.89 20.28 32.95
CA LYS A 40 -2.19 20.50 31.67
C LYS A 40 -0.80 21.14 31.81
N ARG A 41 -0.58 21.96 32.84
CA ARG A 41 0.73 22.61 33.11
C ARG A 41 1.87 21.61 33.31
N PHE A 42 1.56 20.38 33.74
CA PHE A 42 2.56 19.34 33.96
C PHE A 42 2.87 18.50 32.72
N LEU A 43 2.07 18.61 31.64
CA LEU A 43 2.23 17.77 30.44
C LEU A 43 3.64 17.85 29.86
N SER A 44 4.18 19.05 29.66
CA SER A 44 5.52 19.22 29.06
C SER A 44 6.63 18.64 29.94
N VAL A 45 6.52 18.75 31.26
CA VAL A 45 7.51 18.22 32.22
C VAL A 45 7.43 16.70 32.25
N ILE A 46 6.22 16.15 32.43
CA ILE A 46 5.95 14.72 32.41
C ILE A 46 6.47 14.10 31.13
N MET A 47 6.15 14.69 29.98
CA MET A 47 6.60 14.20 28.68
C MET A 47 8.11 14.18 28.53
N LYS A 48 8.81 15.19 29.05
CA LYS A 48 10.28 15.26 29.02
C LYS A 48 10.92 14.16 29.86
N GLU A 49 10.37 13.85 31.03
CA GLU A 49 10.87 12.76 31.88
C GLU A 49 10.48 11.39 31.32
N ILE A 50 9.20 11.18 31.03
CA ILE A 50 8.67 9.93 30.50
C ILE A 50 9.33 9.54 29.17
N THR A 51 9.68 10.49 28.30
CA THR A 51 10.42 10.15 27.06
C THR A 51 11.83 9.62 27.34
N LYS A 52 12.44 9.97 28.48
CA LYS A 52 13.76 9.48 28.87
C LYS A 52 13.67 8.15 29.61
N CYS A 53 12.79 8.03 30.61
CA CYS A 53 12.70 6.83 31.44
C CYS A 53 11.86 5.71 30.81
N LEU A 54 10.89 6.05 29.96
CA LEU A 54 9.94 5.13 29.33
C LEU A 54 9.84 5.44 27.83
N PRO A 55 10.86 5.16 27.02
CA PRO A 55 10.76 5.31 25.57
C PRO A 55 9.77 4.28 24.99
N VAL A 56 8.79 4.73 24.22
CA VAL A 56 7.74 3.86 23.65
C VAL A 56 7.98 3.70 22.15
N LEU A 57 8.93 2.84 21.81
CA LEU A 57 9.37 2.66 20.42
C LEU A 57 8.30 1.96 19.56
N GLU A 58 7.56 1.03 20.15
CA GLU A 58 6.47 0.30 19.47
C GLU A 58 5.35 1.20 18.95
N PHE A 59 5.14 2.38 19.56
CA PHE A 59 4.11 3.34 19.17
C PHE A 59 4.71 4.63 18.57
N GLY A 60 5.87 4.55 17.93
CA GLY A 60 6.58 5.71 17.37
C GLY A 60 5.76 6.50 16.32
N HIS A 61 4.79 5.86 15.68
CA HIS A 61 3.83 6.47 14.74
C HIS A 61 2.70 7.23 15.42
N LEU A 62 2.42 6.94 16.68
CA LEU A 62 1.39 7.64 17.45
C LEU A 62 1.92 8.97 17.98
N LYS A 63 1.03 9.95 18.14
CA LYS A 63 1.32 11.09 19.00
C LYS A 63 1.21 10.61 20.44
N ARG A 64 2.23 10.83 21.25
CA ARG A 64 2.23 10.31 22.63
C ARG A 64 1.17 10.94 23.55
N ILE A 65 0.63 12.10 23.17
CA ILE A 65 -0.36 12.86 23.95
C ILE A 65 -1.66 13.04 23.18
N ARG A 66 -2.80 12.90 23.86
CA ARG A 66 -4.13 13.31 23.40
C ARG A 66 -4.83 14.09 24.50
N GLY A 67 -4.87 15.42 24.39
CA GLY A 67 -5.41 16.27 25.45
C GLY A 67 -4.54 16.20 26.71
N CYS A 68 -5.08 15.62 27.79
CA CYS A 68 -4.33 15.35 29.03
C CYS A 68 -3.85 13.89 29.13
N ASP A 69 -4.24 13.03 28.19
CA ASP A 69 -3.90 11.61 28.21
C ASP A 69 -2.51 11.40 27.61
N VAL A 70 -1.70 10.54 28.24
CA VAL A 70 -0.34 10.20 27.83
C VAL A 70 -0.20 8.69 27.73
N ILE A 71 0.31 8.22 26.58
CA ILE A 71 0.68 6.81 26.41
C ILE A 71 1.97 6.53 27.21
N LEU A 72 1.88 5.56 28.11
CA LEU A 72 2.98 5.09 28.95
C LEU A 72 3.76 3.95 28.28
N GLY A 73 3.07 3.05 27.58
CA GLY A 73 3.64 1.93 26.80
C GLY A 73 2.59 0.85 26.54
N GLY A 74 2.99 -0.29 25.99
CA GLY A 74 2.12 -1.42 25.70
C GLY A 74 1.81 -2.26 26.93
N VAL A 75 0.70 -2.99 26.92
CA VAL A 75 0.27 -3.77 28.09
C VAL A 75 1.30 -4.82 28.52
N GLY A 76 2.09 -5.37 27.58
CA GLY A 76 3.12 -6.37 27.89
C GLY A 76 4.34 -5.82 28.63
N GLU A 77 4.53 -4.50 28.69
CA GLU A 77 5.67 -3.88 29.38
C GLU A 77 5.38 -3.51 30.83
N PHE A 78 4.13 -3.63 31.27
CA PHE A 78 3.66 -3.21 32.59
C PHE A 78 3.18 -4.41 33.41
N PRO A 79 3.26 -4.33 34.75
CA PRO A 79 2.55 -5.28 35.61
C PRO A 79 1.04 -5.21 35.34
N GLU A 80 0.31 -6.26 35.73
CA GLU A 80 -1.15 -6.26 35.58
C GLU A 80 -1.76 -5.01 36.24
N ILE A 81 -2.56 -4.25 35.48
CA ILE A 81 -3.19 -2.99 35.90
C ILE A 81 -4.31 -3.19 36.93
N THR A 82 -4.59 -4.44 37.32
CA THR A 82 -5.56 -4.73 38.38
C THR A 82 -5.25 -3.97 39.68
N ASP A 83 -4.00 -3.52 39.85
CA ASP A 83 -3.56 -2.61 40.90
C ASP A 83 -2.81 -1.39 40.32
N GLU A 84 -3.45 -0.21 40.32
CA GLU A 84 -2.79 1.05 39.93
C GLU A 84 -1.52 1.33 40.75
N ALA A 85 -1.45 0.87 42.01
CA ALA A 85 -0.27 1.08 42.85
C ALA A 85 0.96 0.36 42.27
N ASN A 86 0.79 -0.83 41.71
CA ASN A 86 1.88 -1.56 41.06
C ASN A 86 2.40 -0.82 39.83
N VAL A 87 1.51 -0.22 39.03
CA VAL A 87 1.93 0.60 37.89
C VAL A 87 2.68 1.83 38.37
N ARG A 88 2.22 2.51 39.43
CA ARG A 88 2.91 3.68 40.01
C ARG A 88 4.31 3.32 40.52
N CYS A 89 4.44 2.25 41.29
CA CYS A 89 5.74 1.75 41.74
C CYS A 89 6.67 1.46 40.57
N TYR A 90 6.17 0.80 39.52
CA TYR A 90 6.94 0.53 38.31
C TYR A 90 7.42 1.81 37.60
N LEU A 91 6.58 2.85 37.53
CA LEU A 91 6.97 4.14 36.96
C LEU A 91 8.12 4.80 37.75
N GLU A 92 8.08 4.73 39.08
CA GLU A 92 9.15 5.23 39.95
C GLU A 92 10.44 4.43 39.78
N GLU A 93 10.37 3.09 39.71
CA GLU A 93 11.50 2.21 39.43
C GLU A 93 12.16 2.51 38.08
N LYS A 94 11.37 2.89 37.08
CA LYS A 94 11.88 3.33 35.78
C LYS A 94 12.52 4.72 35.82
N GLY A 95 12.35 5.46 36.91
CA GLY A 95 13.00 6.73 37.16
C GLY A 95 12.11 7.95 36.93
N LEU A 96 10.78 7.79 36.88
CA LEU A 96 9.86 8.92 36.96
C LEU A 96 9.77 9.40 38.41
N SER A 97 9.94 10.70 38.66
CA SER A 97 9.87 11.21 40.04
C SER A 97 8.48 10.99 40.67
N GLY A 98 8.43 10.58 41.95
CA GLY A 98 7.16 10.34 42.65
C GLY A 98 6.23 11.57 42.67
N ALA A 99 6.80 12.78 42.70
CA ALA A 99 6.03 14.02 42.56
C ALA A 99 5.27 14.13 41.24
N LEU A 100 5.80 13.59 40.13
CA LEU A 100 5.13 13.53 38.82
C LEU A 100 4.20 12.32 38.70
N VAL A 101 4.54 11.17 39.30
CA VAL A 101 3.65 10.01 39.38
C VAL A 101 2.34 10.39 40.07
N GLU A 102 2.40 11.20 41.13
CA GLU A 102 1.22 11.74 41.81
C GLU A 102 0.36 12.68 40.95
N LYS A 103 0.91 13.21 39.85
CA LYS A 103 0.15 14.01 38.86
C LYS A 103 -0.55 13.15 37.80
N LEU A 104 -0.28 11.85 37.77
CA LEU A 104 -1.01 10.90 36.95
C LEU A 104 -2.26 10.40 37.69
N SER A 105 -3.33 10.19 36.95
CA SER A 105 -4.60 9.61 37.38
C SER A 105 -5.19 8.76 36.28
N GLU A 106 -6.18 7.92 36.60
CA GLU A 106 -6.94 7.13 35.61
C GLU A 106 -6.02 6.29 34.71
N ILE A 107 -5.13 5.51 35.33
CA ILE A 107 -4.24 4.62 34.62
C ILE A 107 -5.08 3.45 34.10
N ARG A 108 -5.17 3.31 32.78
CA ARG A 108 -6.10 2.38 32.14
C ARG A 108 -5.56 1.83 30.84
N GLN A 109 -6.23 0.78 30.34
CA GLN A 109 -5.99 0.28 28.98
C GLN A 109 -6.85 1.03 27.98
N GLU A 110 -6.22 1.52 26.93
CA GLU A 110 -6.90 2.13 25.79
C GLU A 110 -6.56 1.38 24.51
N SER A 111 -7.52 1.35 23.56
CA SER A 111 -7.24 0.82 22.23
C SER A 111 -6.53 1.88 21.39
N VAL A 112 -5.38 1.54 20.84
CA VAL A 112 -4.58 2.40 19.97
C VAL A 112 -4.22 1.69 18.66
N PRO A 113 -4.01 2.42 17.55
CA PRO A 113 -3.60 1.81 16.28
C PRO A 113 -2.24 1.10 16.42
N ARG A 114 -2.20 -0.16 15.99
CA ARG A 114 -0.99 -0.99 16.02
C ARG A 114 0.05 -0.49 15.03
N ASP A 115 -0.38 -0.20 13.81
CA ASP A 115 0.49 0.09 12.69
C ASP A 115 0.30 1.53 12.19
N THR A 116 1.29 2.04 11.45
CA THR A 116 1.20 3.35 10.82
C THR A 116 0.18 3.30 9.68
N PRO A 117 -0.83 4.19 9.65
CA PRO A 117 -1.75 4.24 8.53
C PRO A 117 -1.01 4.67 7.25
N ILE A 118 -1.26 3.96 6.14
CA ILE A 118 -0.56 4.15 4.87
C ILE A 118 -1.39 5.06 3.94
N LEU A 119 -2.71 4.90 3.96
CA LEU A 119 -3.65 5.68 3.18
C LEU A 119 -4.48 6.62 4.06
N ARG A 120 -5.05 7.67 3.47
CA ARG A 120 -5.90 8.65 4.16
C ARG A 120 -7.07 7.98 4.87
N TRP A 121 -7.76 7.06 4.20
CA TRP A 121 -8.92 6.38 4.79
C TRP A 121 -8.52 5.55 6.02
N GLN A 122 -7.35 4.91 5.99
CA GLN A 122 -6.79 4.19 7.14
C GLN A 122 -6.46 5.16 8.26
N PHE A 123 -5.85 6.31 7.94
CA PHE A 123 -5.53 7.34 8.93
C PHE A 123 -6.80 7.89 9.60
N ASP A 124 -7.86 8.13 8.83
CA ASP A 124 -9.12 8.66 9.35
C ASP A 124 -9.80 7.65 10.29
N LEU A 125 -9.69 6.35 10.01
CA LEU A 125 -10.15 5.29 10.93
C LEU A 125 -9.25 5.18 12.17
N ALA A 126 -7.94 5.10 11.99
CA ALA A 126 -6.95 4.96 13.07
C ALA A 126 -7.03 6.13 14.06
N SER A 127 -7.21 7.35 13.55
CA SER A 127 -7.29 8.58 14.36
C SER A 127 -8.50 8.62 15.30
N LYS A 128 -9.53 7.78 15.07
CA LYS A 128 -10.65 7.62 16.01
C LYS A 128 -10.23 6.94 17.31
N TYR A 129 -9.25 6.03 17.23
CA TYR A 129 -8.70 5.35 18.39
C TYR A 129 -7.66 6.22 19.09
N TRP A 130 -6.67 6.70 18.34
CA TRP A 130 -5.64 7.57 18.89
C TRP A 130 -4.98 8.43 17.80
N PRO A 131 -4.62 9.70 18.07
CA PRO A 131 -3.96 10.55 17.08
C PRO A 131 -2.65 9.95 16.57
N CYS A 132 -2.56 9.80 15.25
CA CYS A 132 -1.38 9.28 14.56
C CYS A 132 -0.60 10.39 13.84
N LYS A 133 0.66 10.13 13.53
CA LYS A 133 1.41 10.85 12.51
C LYS A 133 1.02 10.27 11.15
N PHE A 134 0.79 11.13 10.16
CA PHE A 134 0.45 10.69 8.82
C PHE A 134 1.01 11.64 7.76
N HIS A 135 1.68 11.04 6.78
CA HIS A 135 2.28 11.72 5.65
C HIS A 135 1.71 11.06 4.39
N PRO A 136 0.74 11.69 3.71
CA PRO A 136 0.08 11.08 2.56
C PRO A 136 1.07 10.79 1.44
N ASP A 137 1.04 9.57 0.92
CA ASP A 137 1.75 9.21 -0.31
C ASP A 137 0.80 9.36 -1.50
N LYS A 138 1.01 10.42 -2.29
CA LYS A 138 0.18 10.72 -3.46
C LYS A 138 0.11 9.54 -4.45
N HIS A 139 1.20 8.80 -4.63
CA HIS A 139 1.22 7.68 -5.55
C HIS A 139 0.35 6.52 -5.05
N LEU A 140 0.45 6.17 -3.77
CA LEU A 140 -0.39 5.13 -3.18
C LEU A 140 -1.87 5.51 -3.15
N GLU A 141 -2.20 6.78 -2.93
CA GLU A 141 -3.58 7.28 -3.00
C GLU A 141 -4.16 7.11 -4.42
N LEU A 142 -3.42 7.49 -5.46
CA LEU A 142 -3.83 7.30 -6.85
C LEU A 142 -3.96 5.81 -7.20
N LEU A 143 -3.03 4.98 -6.72
CA LEU A 143 -3.07 3.53 -6.91
C LEU A 143 -4.33 2.94 -6.25
N HIS A 144 -4.62 3.29 -5.00
CA HIS A 144 -5.79 2.82 -4.27
C HIS A 144 -7.11 3.23 -4.95
N ASN A 145 -7.18 4.48 -5.45
CA ASN A 145 -8.40 5.02 -6.05
C ASN A 145 -8.57 4.65 -7.53
N ASN A 146 -7.63 3.89 -8.12
CA ASN A 146 -7.59 3.54 -9.55
C ASN A 146 -7.46 4.78 -10.47
N GLU A 147 -6.79 5.82 -9.97
CA GLU A 147 -6.59 7.11 -10.66
C GLU A 147 -5.16 7.28 -11.19
N MET A 148 -4.38 6.19 -11.24
CA MET A 148 -3.01 6.18 -11.78
C MET A 148 -2.92 6.61 -13.24
N PHE A 149 -3.99 6.37 -14.01
CA PHE A 149 -4.05 6.66 -15.43
C PHE A 149 -5.13 7.69 -15.72
N SER A 150 -4.80 8.63 -16.61
CA SER A 150 -5.81 9.52 -17.22
C SER A 150 -6.81 8.74 -18.06
N ASN A 151 -7.97 9.32 -18.33
CA ASN A 151 -8.98 8.71 -19.21
C ASN A 151 -8.43 8.35 -20.60
N HIS A 152 -7.50 9.15 -21.13
CA HIS A 152 -6.85 8.85 -22.41
C HIS A 152 -5.98 7.59 -22.32
N GLN A 153 -5.18 7.47 -21.27
CA GLN A 153 -4.36 6.28 -21.02
C GLN A 153 -5.21 5.04 -20.74
N VAL A 154 -6.31 5.18 -19.99
CA VAL A 154 -7.27 4.09 -19.76
C VAL A 154 -7.84 3.59 -21.09
N ASN A 155 -8.31 4.48 -21.96
CA ASN A 155 -8.82 4.11 -23.28
C ASN A 155 -7.74 3.43 -24.13
N PHE A 156 -6.51 3.93 -24.09
CA PHE A 156 -5.37 3.30 -24.76
C PHE A 156 -5.13 1.87 -24.25
N HIS A 157 -5.08 1.64 -22.94
CA HIS A 157 -4.94 0.31 -22.37
C HIS A 157 -6.07 -0.64 -22.77
N ILE A 158 -7.31 -0.16 -22.80
CA ILE A 158 -8.47 -0.93 -23.26
C ILE A 158 -8.29 -1.33 -24.73
N SER A 159 -7.92 -0.38 -25.61
CA SER A 159 -7.69 -0.67 -27.03
C SER A 159 -6.55 -1.68 -27.25
N ILE A 160 -5.43 -1.57 -26.52
CA ILE A 160 -4.35 -2.56 -26.58
C ILE A 160 -4.85 -3.94 -26.16
N MET A 161 -5.63 -4.02 -25.08
CA MET A 161 -6.14 -5.28 -24.58
C MET A 161 -7.18 -5.89 -25.53
N GLU A 162 -8.04 -5.09 -26.18
CA GLU A 162 -8.95 -5.56 -27.23
C GLU A 162 -8.19 -6.18 -28.40
N MET A 163 -7.13 -5.53 -28.88
CA MET A 163 -6.25 -6.11 -29.92
C MET A 163 -5.57 -7.40 -29.45
N CYS A 164 -5.13 -7.45 -28.19
CA CYS A 164 -4.52 -8.66 -27.63
C CYS A 164 -5.51 -9.83 -27.56
N LEU A 165 -6.79 -9.56 -27.27
CA LEU A 165 -7.84 -10.58 -27.31
C LEU A 165 -8.13 -11.05 -28.75
N GLU A 166 -8.15 -10.15 -29.73
CA GLU A 166 -8.30 -10.53 -31.14
C GLU A 166 -7.16 -11.44 -31.61
N LEU A 167 -5.92 -11.17 -31.16
CA LEU A 167 -4.80 -12.07 -31.40
C LEU A 167 -4.98 -13.44 -30.72
N SER A 168 -5.64 -13.47 -29.56
CA SER A 168 -5.82 -14.71 -28.78
C SER A 168 -6.75 -15.73 -29.44
N ASP A 169 -7.54 -15.30 -30.43
CA ASP A 169 -8.34 -16.20 -31.27
C ASP A 169 -7.46 -17.11 -32.16
N LYS A 170 -6.21 -16.70 -32.42
CA LYS A 170 -5.29 -17.39 -33.34
C LYS A 170 -3.98 -17.83 -32.67
N LEU A 171 -3.57 -17.13 -31.61
CA LEU A 171 -2.27 -17.30 -30.96
C LEU A 171 -2.46 -17.70 -29.49
N THR A 172 -1.62 -18.61 -29.00
CA THR A 172 -1.69 -19.06 -27.60
C THR A 172 -1.03 -18.04 -26.67
N ASN A 173 -1.82 -17.46 -25.76
CA ASN A 173 -1.37 -16.48 -24.76
C ASN A 173 -0.57 -15.32 -25.40
N PRO A 174 -1.15 -14.52 -26.30
CA PRO A 174 -0.41 -13.42 -26.92
C PRO A 174 -0.14 -12.29 -25.92
N ALA A 175 0.87 -11.48 -26.23
CA ALA A 175 1.16 -10.22 -25.57
C ALA A 175 1.54 -9.16 -26.60
N ILE A 176 1.21 -7.92 -26.29
CA ILE A 176 1.59 -6.73 -27.05
C ILE A 176 2.52 -5.90 -26.17
N VAL A 177 3.67 -5.50 -26.71
CA VAL A 177 4.64 -4.64 -26.02
C VAL A 177 4.59 -3.24 -26.62
N VAL A 178 4.45 -2.25 -25.74
CA VAL A 178 4.29 -0.84 -26.12
C VAL A 178 5.44 -0.01 -25.53
N ASP A 179 5.98 0.93 -26.31
CA ASP A 179 6.88 1.97 -25.80
C ASP A 179 6.08 3.01 -24.99
N PRO A 180 6.31 3.14 -23.67
CA PRO A 180 5.54 4.03 -22.82
C PRO A 180 5.72 5.52 -23.16
N ARG A 181 6.76 5.91 -23.91
CA ARG A 181 7.03 7.32 -24.25
C ARG A 181 6.12 7.82 -25.37
N GLY A 182 5.81 6.96 -26.33
CA GLY A 182 5.09 7.32 -27.56
C GLY A 182 3.84 6.51 -27.83
N GLY A 183 3.52 5.51 -26.99
CA GLY A 183 2.38 4.62 -27.17
C GLY A 183 2.49 3.69 -28.37
N GLN A 184 3.69 3.55 -28.96
CA GLN A 184 3.90 2.76 -30.16
C GLN A 184 4.05 1.28 -29.82
N ILE A 185 3.43 0.41 -30.61
CA ILE A 185 3.64 -1.04 -30.47
C ILE A 185 5.02 -1.39 -31.03
N VAL A 186 5.88 -1.86 -30.13
CA VAL A 186 7.25 -2.28 -30.42
C VAL A 186 7.24 -3.67 -31.04
N THR A 187 6.53 -4.60 -30.40
CA THR A 187 6.42 -5.99 -30.87
C THR A 187 5.16 -6.65 -30.32
N VAL A 188 4.82 -7.78 -30.93
CA VAL A 188 3.90 -8.78 -30.39
C VAL A 188 4.68 -10.05 -30.06
N ALA A 189 4.12 -10.89 -29.20
CA ALA A 189 4.70 -12.17 -28.80
C ALA A 189 3.60 -13.15 -28.41
N TRP A 190 3.91 -14.45 -28.42
CA TRP A 190 3.03 -15.51 -27.93
C TRP A 190 3.88 -16.64 -27.36
N SER A 191 3.21 -17.62 -26.76
CA SER A 191 3.87 -18.75 -26.13
C SER A 191 4.45 -19.69 -27.20
N GLU A 192 5.77 -19.92 -27.17
CA GLU A 192 6.50 -20.86 -28.04
C GLU A 192 6.98 -22.09 -27.24
N ILE A 193 6.27 -22.48 -26.17
CA ILE A 193 6.67 -23.62 -25.31
C ILE A 193 6.83 -24.95 -26.06
N GLN A 194 6.21 -25.09 -27.23
CA GLN A 194 6.38 -26.26 -28.11
C GLN A 194 7.80 -26.36 -28.68
N ARG A 195 8.50 -25.23 -28.80
CA ARG A 195 9.88 -25.15 -29.26
C ARG A 195 10.87 -25.33 -28.11
N HIS A 196 10.61 -24.72 -26.96
CA HIS A 196 11.41 -24.91 -25.75
C HIS A 196 10.61 -24.56 -24.49
N PRO A 197 10.70 -25.33 -23.38
CA PRO A 197 9.90 -25.12 -22.17
C PRO A 197 10.00 -23.72 -21.54
N LEU A 198 11.13 -23.03 -21.75
CA LEU A 198 11.34 -21.66 -21.23
C LEU A 198 10.76 -20.55 -22.13
N CYS A 199 10.25 -20.87 -23.32
CA CYS A 199 9.72 -19.89 -24.27
C CYS A 199 8.27 -19.50 -23.97
N HIS A 200 8.00 -19.10 -22.73
CA HIS A 200 6.73 -18.48 -22.37
C HIS A 200 6.61 -17.07 -22.96
N THR A 201 5.39 -16.59 -23.18
CA THR A 201 5.10 -15.29 -23.80
C THR A 201 5.94 -14.14 -23.24
N PRO A 202 6.12 -13.95 -21.92
CA PRO A 202 6.94 -12.85 -21.41
C PRO A 202 8.40 -12.92 -21.86
N MET A 203 8.96 -14.14 -21.95
CA MET A 203 10.34 -14.34 -22.37
C MET A 203 10.51 -14.07 -23.87
N VAL A 204 9.56 -14.54 -24.69
CA VAL A 204 9.53 -14.26 -26.13
C VAL A 204 9.35 -12.77 -26.39
N ALA A 205 8.50 -12.09 -25.59
CA ALA A 205 8.30 -10.64 -25.69
C ALA A 205 9.58 -9.85 -25.40
N ILE A 206 10.30 -10.18 -24.32
CA ILE A 206 11.58 -9.56 -23.99
C ILE A 206 12.59 -9.76 -25.12
N ASP A 207 12.68 -10.98 -25.64
CA ASP A 207 13.62 -11.32 -26.70
C ASP A 207 13.28 -10.62 -28.02
N ASN A 208 12.00 -10.49 -28.36
CA ASN A 208 11.53 -9.74 -29.54
C ASN A 208 11.84 -8.23 -29.42
N VAL A 209 11.70 -7.64 -28.23
CA VAL A 209 12.14 -6.25 -27.99
C VAL A 209 13.65 -6.11 -28.14
N ALA A 210 14.43 -7.09 -27.66
CA ALA A 210 15.88 -7.07 -27.83
C ALA A 210 16.27 -7.16 -29.32
N ARG A 211 15.58 -8.00 -30.12
CA ARG A 211 15.80 -8.09 -31.57
C ARG A 211 15.47 -6.80 -32.31
N SER A 212 14.48 -6.03 -31.86
CA SER A 212 14.21 -4.72 -32.46
C SER A 212 15.32 -3.69 -32.21
N GLN A 213 16.37 -4.07 -31.46
CA GLN A 213 17.53 -3.27 -31.11
C GLN A 213 18.83 -4.05 -31.39
N ASP A 214 18.82 -4.90 -32.43
CA ASP A 214 19.97 -5.72 -32.89
C ASP A 214 20.52 -6.73 -31.86
N GLY A 215 19.73 -7.04 -30.83
CA GLY A 215 20.02 -8.08 -29.84
C GLY A 215 19.19 -9.36 -30.07
N GLY A 216 18.84 -10.01 -28.95
CA GLY A 216 18.05 -11.25 -28.93
C GLY A 216 18.91 -12.51 -28.91
N ALA A 217 18.48 -13.50 -28.14
CA ALA A 217 19.19 -14.75 -27.89
C ALA A 217 18.59 -15.93 -28.66
N TRP A 218 17.30 -15.88 -29.01
CA TRP A 218 16.63 -16.99 -29.70
C TRP A 218 16.53 -16.75 -31.21
N VAL A 219 16.13 -17.78 -31.96
CA VAL A 219 15.66 -17.66 -33.35
C VAL A 219 14.13 -17.80 -33.37
N CYS A 220 13.38 -16.73 -33.11
CA CYS A 220 11.91 -16.75 -33.09
C CYS A 220 11.29 -16.47 -34.47
N GLU A 221 9.98 -16.70 -34.57
CA GLU A 221 9.20 -16.38 -35.77
C GLU A 221 9.22 -14.88 -36.08
N ASP A 222 9.21 -14.53 -37.37
CA ASP A 222 9.09 -13.15 -37.81
C ASP A 222 7.67 -12.62 -37.54
N VAL A 223 7.57 -11.67 -36.62
CA VAL A 223 6.29 -11.09 -36.20
C VAL A 223 5.85 -9.90 -37.05
N THR A 224 6.59 -9.55 -38.12
CA THR A 224 6.35 -8.33 -38.91
C THR A 224 4.95 -8.26 -39.50
N GLU A 225 4.40 -9.37 -39.99
CA GLU A 225 3.04 -9.41 -40.56
C GLU A 225 1.98 -9.22 -39.47
N THR A 226 2.11 -9.94 -38.35
CA THR A 226 1.21 -9.79 -37.20
C THR A 226 1.28 -8.37 -36.62
N LEU A 227 2.47 -7.77 -36.58
CA LEU A 227 2.67 -6.40 -36.10
C LEU A 227 1.95 -5.37 -36.98
N LYS A 228 1.86 -5.60 -38.30
CA LYS A 228 1.09 -4.75 -39.21
C LYS A 228 -0.42 -4.86 -38.97
N SER A 229 -0.92 -6.01 -38.49
CA SER A 229 -2.35 -6.19 -38.22
C SER A 229 -2.86 -5.48 -36.95
N VAL A 230 -1.94 -5.07 -36.06
CA VAL A 230 -2.26 -4.40 -34.78
C VAL A 230 -1.79 -2.94 -34.73
N ARG A 231 -1.17 -2.43 -35.80
CA ARG A 231 -0.81 -1.03 -35.97
C ARG A 231 -1.90 -0.30 -36.76
#